data_AF-A0A158M5B9-F1
#
_entry.id   AF-A0A158M5B9-F1
#
_cell.length_a   1.000
_cell.length_b   1.000
_cell.length_c   1.000
_cell.angle_alpha   90.00
_cell.angle_beta   90.00
_cell.angle_gamma   90.00
#
_symmetry.space_group_name_H-M   'P 1'
#
loop_
_entity.id
_entity.type
_entity.pdbx_description
1 polymer ?
#
loop_
_entity_poly.entity_id
_entity_poly.type
_entity_poly.pdbx_seq_one_letter_code
_entity_poly.pdbx_strand_id
1 'polypeptide(L)'
;MLLMRDQGPSRRFEGDSMALLDLRKLRSPQVSSLIRQKMNSRARLASSDDRVVKILEWYALSAGTGHIIEGDAAHNWRFVEHELASAPPDADLPSLEYPFALQPIVDPMRREITSFEFLIRSQSGGSPEQLFTGLAPAQRYLADLESKASAFQLARRLSLDGVKLSVNLFPMSLIGAVSAVD
;
A
#
# COMPACT_ATOMS: atom_id res chain seq x y z
N MET A 1 -7.64 -6.12 -14.66
CA MET A 1 -7.45 -4.72 -14.20
C MET A 1 -8.10 -3.79 -15.21
N LEU A 2 -8.93 -2.84 -14.76
CA LEU A 2 -9.56 -1.84 -15.61
C LEU A 2 -8.66 -0.61 -15.65
N LEU A 3 -8.10 -0.28 -16.82
CA LEU A 3 -7.16 0.83 -16.96
C LEU A 3 -7.84 2.20 -17.02
N MET A 4 -9.02 2.27 -17.64
CA MET A 4 -9.77 3.50 -17.78
C MET A 4 -11.25 3.21 -17.90
N ARG A 5 -12.06 3.94 -17.14
CA ARG A 5 -13.51 4.03 -17.31
C ARG A 5 -13.94 5.45 -17.01
N ASP A 6 -14.47 6.11 -18.02
CA ASP A 6 -14.89 7.50 -17.95
C ASP A 6 -16.03 7.75 -18.95
N GLN A 7 -16.78 8.83 -18.76
CA GLN A 7 -17.75 9.31 -19.72
C GLN A 7 -17.03 10.01 -20.86
N GLY A 8 -16.99 9.37 -22.03
CA GLY A 8 -16.44 9.96 -23.25
C GLY A 8 -17.42 10.96 -23.86
N PRO A 9 -17.01 12.20 -24.16
CA PRO A 9 -17.91 13.20 -24.77
C PRO A 9 -18.34 12.83 -26.20
N SER A 10 -17.61 11.92 -26.85
CA SER A 10 -17.93 11.38 -28.18
C SER A 10 -17.17 10.07 -28.43
N ARG A 11 -17.62 9.31 -29.43
CA ARG A 11 -16.89 8.13 -29.94
C ARG A 11 -15.56 8.60 -30.56
N ARG A 12 -14.47 7.88 -30.31
CA ARG A 12 -13.12 8.20 -30.83
C ARG A 12 -12.76 7.49 -32.13
N PHE A 13 -13.29 6.28 -32.31
CA PHE A 13 -13.00 5.39 -33.42
C PHE A 13 -14.22 5.22 -34.31
N GLU A 14 -14.00 5.20 -35.62
CA GLU A 14 -15.04 5.01 -36.63
C GLU A 14 -14.91 3.65 -37.34
N GLY A 15 -16.01 3.24 -37.98
CA GLY A 15 -16.12 1.93 -38.61
C GLY A 15 -16.46 0.85 -37.60
N ASP A 16 -15.62 -0.18 -37.55
CA ASP A 16 -15.87 -1.45 -36.88
C ASP A 16 -16.26 -1.27 -35.39
N SER A 17 -17.18 -2.11 -34.92
CA SER A 17 -17.53 -2.17 -33.49
C SER A 17 -16.34 -2.63 -32.64
N MET A 18 -15.44 -3.41 -33.23
CA MET A 18 -14.23 -3.94 -32.60
C MET A 18 -13.15 -4.13 -33.66
N ALA A 19 -11.91 -3.75 -33.33
CA ALA A 19 -10.73 -3.98 -34.16
C ALA A 19 -9.66 -4.71 -33.33
N LEU A 20 -8.98 -5.69 -33.96
CA LEU A 20 -7.90 -6.47 -33.35
C LEU A 20 -6.57 -6.13 -34.04
N LEU A 21 -5.56 -5.76 -33.26
CA LEU A 21 -4.19 -5.55 -33.73
C LEU A 21 -3.28 -6.59 -33.07
N ASP A 22 -2.69 -7.50 -33.86
CA ASP A 22 -1.77 -8.51 -33.35
C ASP A 22 -0.35 -7.92 -33.20
N LEU A 23 0.01 -7.54 -31.98
CA LEU A 23 1.31 -6.92 -31.66
C LEU A 23 2.50 -7.88 -31.89
N ARG A 24 2.28 -9.18 -32.04
CA ARG A 24 3.34 -10.14 -32.39
C ARG A 24 3.74 -10.05 -33.87
N LYS A 25 2.86 -9.50 -34.70
CA LYS A 25 3.04 -9.37 -36.16
C LYS A 25 3.33 -7.93 -36.59
N LEU A 26 3.02 -6.95 -35.74
CA LEU A 26 3.11 -5.53 -36.04
C LEU A 26 4.18 -4.85 -35.19
N ARG A 27 5.01 -4.02 -35.81
CA ARG A 27 5.94 -3.15 -35.09
C ARG A 27 5.21 -1.94 -34.50
N SER A 28 5.71 -1.40 -33.40
CA SER A 28 5.13 -0.25 -32.70
C SER A 28 4.69 0.92 -33.62
N PRO A 29 5.51 1.40 -34.59
CA PRO A 29 5.07 2.47 -35.49
C PRO A 29 3.88 2.10 -36.37
N GLN A 30 3.77 0.83 -36.77
CA GLN A 30 2.66 0.33 -37.57
C GLN A 30 1.37 0.31 -36.73
N VAL A 31 1.47 -0.12 -35.47
CA VAL A 31 0.35 -0.12 -34.52
C VAL A 31 -0.17 1.30 -34.27
N SER A 32 0.73 2.25 -33.97
CA SER A 32 0.34 3.66 -33.77
C SER A 32 -0.31 4.27 -35.02
N SER A 33 0.22 3.95 -36.21
CA SER A 33 -0.37 4.40 -37.48
C SER A 33 -1.78 3.86 -37.68
N LEU A 34 -1.99 2.56 -37.44
CA LEU A 34 -3.30 1.91 -37.58
C LEU A 34 -4.33 2.45 -36.58
N ILE A 35 -3.94 2.70 -35.32
CA ILE A 35 -4.80 3.33 -34.31
C ILE A 35 -5.24 4.71 -34.82
N ARG A 36 -4.29 5.55 -35.24
CA ARG A 36 -4.58 6.90 -35.75
C ARG A 36 -5.46 6.89 -36.99
N GLN A 37 -5.29 5.91 -37.88
CA GLN A 37 -6.12 5.76 -39.09
C GLN A 37 -7.59 5.47 -38.76
N LYS A 38 -7.85 4.67 -37.70
CA LYS A 38 -9.22 4.34 -37.26
C LYS A 38 -9.89 5.42 -36.42
N MET A 39 -9.13 6.40 -35.93
CA MET A 39 -9.69 7.54 -35.22
C MET A 39 -10.45 8.46 -36.18
N ASN A 40 -11.56 9.02 -35.71
CA ASN A 40 -12.25 10.09 -36.42
C ASN A 40 -11.41 11.38 -36.46
N SER A 41 -11.78 12.30 -37.35
CA SER A 41 -11.03 13.53 -37.61
C SER A 41 -10.83 14.37 -36.33
N ARG A 42 -11.89 14.54 -35.52
CA ARG A 42 -11.86 15.32 -34.27
C ARG A 42 -10.94 14.70 -33.23
N ALA A 43 -11.04 13.40 -33.00
CA ALA A 43 -10.21 12.69 -32.05
C ALA A 43 -8.75 12.63 -32.51
N ARG A 44 -8.49 12.51 -33.82
CA ARG A 44 -7.14 12.50 -34.38
C ARG A 44 -6.42 13.83 -34.16
N LEU A 45 -7.10 14.96 -34.31
CA LEU A 45 -6.57 16.29 -34.01
C LEU A 45 -6.18 16.46 -32.53
N ALA A 46 -6.97 15.88 -31.62
CA ALA A 46 -6.71 15.90 -30.18
C ALA A 46 -5.84 14.72 -29.69
N SER A 47 -5.28 13.91 -30.59
CA SER A 47 -4.66 12.63 -30.24
C SER A 47 -3.45 12.74 -29.33
N SER A 48 -2.73 13.87 -29.35
CA SER A 48 -1.58 14.12 -28.47
C SER A 48 -1.98 14.23 -26.99
N ASP A 49 -3.21 14.65 -26.70
CA ASP A 49 -3.70 14.87 -25.33
C ASP A 49 -4.80 13.89 -24.91
N ASP A 50 -5.19 12.98 -25.81
CA ASP A 50 -6.23 12.00 -25.52
C ASP A 50 -5.69 10.83 -24.67
N ARG A 51 -6.23 10.66 -23.47
CA ARG A 51 -5.85 9.59 -22.52
C ARG A 51 -6.03 8.18 -23.11
N VAL A 52 -7.06 7.94 -23.93
CA VAL A 52 -7.27 6.62 -24.55
C VAL A 52 -6.15 6.33 -25.55
N VAL A 53 -5.77 7.33 -26.35
CA VAL A 53 -4.66 7.20 -27.31
C VAL A 53 -3.34 6.96 -26.59
N LYS A 54 -3.04 7.73 -25.53
CA LYS A 54 -1.83 7.56 -24.72
C LYS A 54 -1.71 6.15 -24.15
N ILE A 55 -2.80 5.58 -23.63
CA ILE A 55 -2.83 4.21 -23.13
C ILE A 55 -2.54 3.22 -24.26
N LEU A 56 -3.21 3.35 -25.42
CA LEU A 56 -3.00 2.44 -26.55
C LEU A 56 -1.57 2.52 -27.11
N GLU A 57 -1.02 3.73 -27.22
CA GLU A 57 0.36 3.94 -27.68
C GLU A 57 1.39 3.40 -26.68
N TRP A 58 1.13 3.51 -25.37
CA TRP A 58 1.97 2.92 -24.33
C TRP A 58 2.07 1.39 -24.45
N TYR A 59 0.95 0.71 -24.76
CA TYR A 59 0.96 -0.72 -25.07
C TYR A 59 1.66 -1.03 -26.40
N ALA A 60 1.45 -0.20 -27.43
CA ALA A 60 2.08 -0.38 -28.73
C ALA A 60 3.61 -0.29 -28.66
N LEU A 61 4.16 0.53 -27.77
CA LEU A 61 5.61 0.71 -27.57
C LEU A 61 6.29 -0.45 -26.83
N SER A 62 5.55 -1.47 -26.35
CA SER A 62 6.06 -2.60 -25.54
C SER A 62 6.81 -2.21 -24.25
N ALA A 63 6.95 -0.92 -23.96
CA ALA A 63 7.49 -0.37 -22.72
C ALA A 63 6.52 -0.53 -21.53
N GLY A 64 5.24 -0.81 -21.80
CA GLY A 64 4.20 -0.88 -20.78
C GLY A 64 4.01 -2.22 -20.07
N THR A 65 4.65 -3.29 -20.53
CA THR A 65 4.47 -4.64 -19.96
C THR A 65 5.66 -5.13 -19.14
N GLY A 66 6.82 -4.48 -19.22
CA GLY A 66 8.03 -4.87 -18.48
C GLY A 66 7.96 -4.66 -16.96
N HIS A 67 6.95 -3.95 -16.46
CA HIS A 67 6.76 -3.66 -15.04
C HIS A 67 5.69 -4.51 -14.35
N ILE A 68 5.00 -5.37 -15.10
CA ILE A 68 4.14 -6.39 -14.50
C ILE A 68 5.11 -7.49 -14.05
N ILE A 69 5.51 -7.45 -12.79
CA ILE A 69 6.17 -8.59 -12.16
C ILE A 69 5.18 -9.76 -12.35
N GLU A 70 5.54 -10.71 -13.21
CA GLU A 70 4.81 -11.97 -13.36
C GLU A 70 4.99 -12.75 -12.06
N GLY A 71 4.16 -12.43 -11.06
CA GLY A 71 3.94 -13.31 -9.92
C GLY A 71 3.15 -14.53 -10.38
N ASP A 72 3.38 -15.67 -9.74
CA ASP A 72 2.54 -16.85 -9.94
C ASP A 72 1.06 -16.50 -9.71
N ALA A 73 0.18 -17.15 -10.47
CA ALA A 73 -1.25 -16.96 -10.33
C ALA A 73 -1.70 -17.18 -8.87
N ALA A 74 -2.61 -16.34 -8.37
CA ALA A 74 -3.03 -16.36 -6.97
C ALA A 74 -3.49 -17.75 -6.47
N HIS A 75 -4.07 -18.59 -7.34
CA HIS A 75 -4.51 -19.94 -6.99
C HIS A 75 -3.36 -20.93 -6.73
N ASN A 76 -2.12 -20.60 -7.13
CA ASN A 76 -0.93 -21.36 -6.79
C ASN A 76 -0.41 -21.05 -5.38
N TRP A 77 -0.90 -19.97 -4.77
CA TRP A 77 -0.55 -19.57 -3.41
C TRP A 77 -1.56 -20.14 -2.41
N ARG A 78 -1.04 -20.66 -1.30
CA ARG A 78 -1.85 -21.08 -0.16
C ARG A 78 -1.17 -20.64 1.13
N PHE A 79 -1.97 -20.29 2.13
CA PHE A 79 -1.46 -20.14 3.48
C PHE A 79 -1.09 -21.52 4.03
N VAL A 80 0.06 -21.59 4.69
CA VAL A 80 0.53 -22.79 5.38
C VAL A 80 0.62 -22.43 6.84
N GLU A 81 -0.17 -23.11 7.67
CA GLU A 81 -0.02 -23.02 9.11
C GLU A 81 1.29 -23.68 9.50
N HIS A 82 2.08 -22.97 10.28
CA HIS A 82 3.23 -23.53 10.95
C HIS A 82 2.85 -23.69 12.42
N GLU A 83 2.91 -24.92 12.94
CA GLU A 83 2.68 -25.19 14.36
C GLU A 83 3.80 -24.54 15.17
N LEU A 84 3.62 -23.29 15.54
CA LEU A 84 4.34 -22.69 16.65
C LEU A 84 3.58 -23.07 17.91
N ALA A 85 4.30 -23.58 18.91
CA ALA A 85 3.73 -23.74 20.24
C ALA A 85 3.13 -22.39 20.66
N SER A 86 1.81 -22.34 20.87
CA SER A 86 1.16 -21.17 21.42
C SER A 86 1.85 -20.86 22.73
N ALA A 87 2.64 -19.78 22.78
CA ALA A 87 3.11 -19.27 24.05
C ALA A 87 1.84 -18.97 24.86
N PRO A 88 1.71 -19.49 26.09
CA PRO A 88 0.59 -19.13 26.93
C PRO A 88 0.55 -17.60 27.07
N PRO A 89 -0.64 -16.98 27.12
CA PRO A 89 -0.73 -15.57 27.43
C PRO A 89 0.00 -15.33 28.75
N ASP A 90 0.93 -14.39 28.71
CA ASP A 90 1.86 -14.12 29.80
C ASP A 90 1.07 -13.39 30.91
N ALA A 91 0.42 -14.19 31.76
CA ALA A 91 -0.58 -13.73 32.74
C ALA A 91 -0.01 -12.81 33.82
N ASP A 92 1.33 -12.81 33.97
CA ASP A 92 2.07 -11.99 34.92
C ASP A 92 2.60 -10.69 34.31
N LEU A 93 2.25 -10.34 33.07
CA LEU A 93 2.66 -9.06 32.49
C LEU A 93 1.99 -7.89 33.23
N PRO A 94 2.77 -7.03 33.94
CA PRO A 94 2.20 -5.84 34.53
C PRO A 94 1.64 -4.95 33.41
N SER A 95 0.43 -4.45 33.62
CA SER A 95 -0.26 -3.59 32.66
C SER A 95 0.63 -2.42 32.29
N LEU A 96 1.05 -2.35 31.02
CA LEU A 96 1.62 -1.14 30.48
C LEU A 96 0.55 -0.06 30.51
N GLU A 97 0.96 1.18 30.79
CA GLU A 97 0.07 2.34 30.77
C GLU A 97 -0.61 2.50 29.41
N TYR A 98 0.12 2.19 28.34
CA TYR A 98 -0.40 2.13 26.98
C TYR A 98 -0.17 0.72 26.40
N PRO A 99 -1.22 -0.10 26.26
CA PRO A 99 -1.13 -1.38 25.60
C PRO A 99 -0.84 -1.25 24.09
N PHE A 100 -0.13 -2.22 23.52
CA PHE A 100 0.17 -2.27 22.09
C PHE A 100 -0.13 -3.67 21.54
N ALA A 101 -0.71 -3.72 20.34
CA ALA A 101 -0.73 -4.90 19.50
C ALA A 101 0.49 -4.86 18.56
N LEU A 102 1.06 -6.03 18.26
CA LEU A 102 2.18 -6.15 17.34
C LEU A 102 1.71 -6.79 16.03
N GLN A 103 2.07 -6.17 14.91
CA GLN A 103 1.82 -6.71 13.58
C GLN A 103 3.15 -6.93 12.86
N PRO A 104 3.51 -8.18 12.50
CA PRO A 104 4.75 -8.44 11.77
C PRO A 104 4.65 -7.92 10.34
N ILE A 105 5.74 -7.34 9.85
CA ILE A 105 5.97 -7.03 8.44
C ILE A 105 6.97 -8.07 7.93
N VAL A 106 6.55 -8.86 6.95
CA VAL A 106 7.28 -10.05 6.49
C VAL A 106 7.80 -9.88 5.08
N ASP A 107 8.93 -10.53 4.79
CA ASP A 107 9.34 -10.87 3.43
C ASP A 107 8.91 -12.33 3.18
N PRO A 108 7.83 -12.58 2.41
CA PRO A 108 7.34 -13.94 2.19
C PRO A 108 8.29 -14.80 1.36
N MET A 109 9.15 -14.19 0.54
CA MET A 109 10.10 -14.92 -0.31
C MET A 109 11.27 -15.44 0.51
N ARG A 110 11.74 -14.63 1.46
CA ARG A 110 12.80 -15.01 2.41
C ARG A 110 12.27 -15.77 3.63
N ARG A 111 10.96 -15.74 3.87
CA ARG A 111 10.28 -16.28 5.07
C ARG A 111 10.79 -15.65 6.36
N GLU A 112 11.08 -14.36 6.30
CA GLU A 112 11.67 -13.59 7.40
C GLU A 112 10.69 -12.51 7.87
N ILE A 113 10.66 -12.25 9.18
CA ILE A 113 10.04 -11.04 9.72
C ILE A 113 11.08 -9.93 9.61
N THR A 114 10.78 -8.89 8.83
CA THR A 114 11.70 -7.77 8.59
C THR A 114 11.55 -6.67 9.64
N SER A 115 10.35 -6.51 10.19
CA SER A 115 10.05 -5.53 11.24
C SER A 115 8.74 -5.86 11.96
N PHE A 116 8.49 -5.20 13.09
CA PHE A 116 7.20 -5.21 13.77
C PHE A 116 6.61 -3.79 13.83
N GLU A 117 5.35 -3.64 13.46
CA GLU A 117 4.57 -2.44 13.71
C GLU A 117 3.87 -2.53 15.06
N PHE A 118 4.06 -1.49 15.89
CA PHE A 118 3.46 -1.34 17.20
C PHE A 118 2.22 -0.45 17.10
N LEU A 119 1.06 -1.05 17.31
CA LEU A 119 -0.23 -0.41 17.19
C LEU A 119 -0.85 -0.20 18.57
N ILE A 120 -0.94 1.06 19.01
CA ILE A 120 -1.49 1.41 20.32
C ILE A 120 -2.94 0.94 20.47
N ARG A 121 -3.33 0.57 21.69
CA ARG A 121 -4.67 0.11 22.05
C ARG A 121 -5.16 0.83 23.31
N SER A 122 -6.47 0.91 23.48
CA SER A 122 -7.04 1.31 24.78
C SER A 122 -6.80 0.21 25.82
N GLN A 123 -7.01 0.53 27.09
CA GLN A 123 -6.92 -0.45 28.18
C GLN A 123 -7.89 -1.64 28.01
N SER A 124 -8.99 -1.45 27.29
CA SER A 124 -9.97 -2.49 26.94
C SER A 124 -9.65 -3.21 25.63
N GLY A 125 -8.49 -2.98 25.01
CA GLY A 125 -8.11 -3.54 23.70
C GLY A 125 -8.74 -2.82 22.50
N GLY A 126 -9.36 -1.67 22.72
CA GLY A 126 -9.99 -0.85 21.70
C GLY A 126 -9.01 -0.17 20.74
N SER A 127 -9.55 0.44 19.69
CA SER A 127 -8.77 1.11 18.64
C SER A 127 -8.01 2.34 19.17
N PRO A 128 -6.98 2.83 18.44
CA PRO A 128 -6.33 4.10 18.76
C PRO A 128 -7.31 5.27 18.86
N GLU A 129 -8.33 5.32 18.00
CA GLU A 129 -9.37 6.35 18.04
C GLU A 129 -10.12 6.33 19.38
N GLN A 130 -10.50 5.14 19.88
CA GLN A 130 -11.17 4.99 21.16
C GLN A 130 -10.28 5.43 22.33
N LEU A 131 -8.97 5.18 22.27
CA LEU A 131 -8.02 5.64 23.29
C LEU A 131 -7.92 7.17 23.32
N PHE A 132 -7.84 7.83 22.15
CA PHE A 132 -7.67 9.28 22.07
C PHE A 132 -8.99 10.07 22.12
N THR A 133 -10.13 9.37 22.15
CA THR A 133 -11.46 9.97 22.25
C THR A 133 -11.58 10.73 23.57
N GLY A 134 -12.06 11.97 23.49
CA GLY A 134 -12.28 12.82 24.68
C GLY A 134 -11.05 13.58 25.18
N LEU A 135 -9.84 13.26 24.71
CA LEU A 135 -8.64 14.06 25.01
C LEU A 135 -8.64 15.37 24.23
N ALA A 136 -8.16 16.45 24.84
CA ALA A 136 -7.88 17.69 24.12
C ALA A 136 -6.65 17.51 23.18
N PRO A 137 -6.53 18.27 22.07
CA PRO A 137 -5.44 18.07 21.10
C PRO A 137 -4.03 18.06 21.71
N ALA A 138 -3.72 18.96 22.63
CA ALA A 138 -2.41 18.99 23.30
C ALA A 138 -2.14 17.72 24.13
N GLN A 139 -3.16 17.21 24.83
CA GLN A 139 -3.07 15.98 25.60
C GLN A 139 -2.90 14.75 24.70
N ARG A 140 -3.52 14.75 23.51
CA ARG A 140 -3.35 13.67 22.53
C ARG A 140 -1.90 13.54 22.09
N TYR A 141 -1.24 14.66 21.78
CA TYR A 141 0.16 14.66 21.33
C TYR A 141 1.13 14.23 22.43
N LEU A 142 0.86 14.66 23.66
CA LEU A 142 1.65 14.25 24.82
C LEU A 142 1.48 12.75 25.11
N ALA A 143 0.24 12.25 25.18
CA ALA A 143 -0.05 10.83 25.37
C ALA A 143 0.50 9.96 24.23
N ASP A 144 0.44 10.44 22.99
CA ASP A 144 1.02 9.76 21.83
C ASP A 144 2.55 9.63 21.95
N LEU A 145 3.25 10.68 22.41
CA LEU A 145 4.70 10.61 22.63
C LEU A 145 5.04 9.67 23.80
N GLU A 146 4.38 9.84 24.95
CA GLU A 146 4.62 9.03 26.15
C GLU A 146 4.32 7.55 25.93
N SER A 147 3.30 7.23 25.12
CA SER A 147 2.98 5.84 24.78
C SER A 147 4.13 5.08 24.13
N LYS A 148 5.08 5.77 23.47
CA LYS A 148 6.22 5.11 22.83
C LYS A 148 7.19 4.50 23.82
N ALA A 149 7.27 5.02 25.04
CA ALA A 149 8.01 4.37 26.12
C ALA A 149 7.44 2.98 26.41
N SER A 150 6.11 2.83 26.43
CA SER A 150 5.44 1.53 26.60
C SER A 150 5.71 0.59 25.41
N ALA A 151 5.73 1.11 24.18
CA ALA A 151 6.08 0.32 23.00
C ALA A 151 7.51 -0.24 23.06
N PHE A 152 8.50 0.61 23.41
CA PHE A 152 9.90 0.16 23.54
C PHE A 152 10.13 -0.77 24.73
N GLN A 153 9.41 -0.55 25.83
CA GLN A 153 9.43 -1.47 26.97
C GLN A 153 8.89 -2.85 26.56
N LEU A 154 7.80 -2.90 25.79
CA LEU A 154 7.25 -4.14 25.26
C LEU A 154 8.23 -4.83 24.30
N ALA A 155 8.87 -4.09 23.39
CA ALA A 155 9.86 -4.65 22.47
C ALA A 155 11.04 -5.31 23.19
N ARG A 156 11.55 -4.68 24.27
CA ARG A 156 12.60 -5.26 25.12
C ARG A 156 12.13 -6.53 25.83
N ARG A 157 10.90 -6.54 26.37
CA ARG A 157 10.32 -7.72 27.04
C ARG A 157 10.19 -8.91 26.08
N LEU A 158 9.87 -8.65 24.82
CA LEU A 158 9.73 -9.66 23.78
C LEU A 158 11.06 -10.05 23.10
N SER A 159 12.19 -9.51 23.59
CA SER A 159 13.53 -9.77 23.03
C SER A 159 13.60 -9.57 21.51
N LEU A 160 12.96 -8.51 21.00
CA LEU A 160 12.95 -8.17 19.57
C LEU A 160 14.25 -7.49 19.12
N ASP A 161 15.38 -7.96 19.65
CA ASP A 161 16.71 -7.42 19.38
C ASP A 161 17.11 -7.65 17.92
N GLY A 162 17.66 -6.62 17.26
CA GLY A 162 18.10 -6.70 15.87
C GLY A 162 16.98 -6.66 14.82
N VAL A 163 15.71 -6.59 15.22
CA VAL A 163 14.56 -6.41 14.33
C VAL A 163 14.09 -4.95 14.38
N LYS A 164 13.74 -4.38 13.23
CA LYS A 164 13.27 -2.99 13.17
C LYS A 164 11.90 -2.87 13.85
N LEU A 165 11.72 -1.80 14.62
CA LEU A 165 10.46 -1.46 15.29
C LEU A 165 9.86 -0.24 14.59
N SER A 166 8.61 -0.36 14.15
CA SER A 166 7.85 0.76 13.59
C SER A 166 6.81 1.24 14.60
N VAL A 167 6.81 2.54 14.88
CA VAL A 167 5.86 3.18 15.78
C VAL A 167 5.19 4.37 15.08
N ASN A 168 3.90 4.57 15.35
CA ASN A 168 3.12 5.64 14.75
C ASN A 168 3.09 6.88 15.65
N LEU A 169 3.47 8.04 15.13
CA LEU A 169 3.42 9.33 15.84
C LEU A 169 2.63 10.34 15.02
N PHE A 170 1.84 11.17 15.68
CA PHE A 170 1.32 12.38 15.04
C PHE A 170 2.46 13.36 14.77
N PRO A 171 2.45 14.08 13.63
CA PRO A 171 3.49 15.07 13.35
C PRO A 171 3.69 16.09 14.48
N MET A 172 2.61 16.53 15.13
CA MET A 172 2.67 17.51 16.23
C MET A 172 3.24 16.96 17.54
N SER A 173 3.23 15.64 17.74
CA SER A 173 3.81 14.99 18.93
C SER A 173 5.32 15.23 19.04
N LEU A 174 6.00 15.41 17.90
CA LEU A 174 7.43 15.69 17.82
C LEU A 174 7.78 17.18 17.90
N ILE A 175 6.80 18.08 17.78
CA ILE A 175 7.03 19.53 17.76
C ILE A 175 6.64 20.16 19.09
N GLY A 176 5.61 19.61 19.76
CA GLY A 176 5.05 20.18 20.99
C GLY A 176 5.86 19.93 22.27
N ALA A 177 6.82 19.00 22.25
CA ALA A 177 7.68 18.70 23.39
C ALA A 177 9.06 19.36 23.21
N VAL A 178 9.52 20.09 24.23
CA VAL A 178 10.73 20.95 24.22
C VAL A 178 12.04 20.16 23.97
N SER A 179 12.01 18.82 23.93
CA SER A 179 13.15 17.92 23.66
C SER A 179 12.68 16.61 22.98
N ALA A 180 11.72 16.70 22.05
CA ALA A 180 11.23 15.51 21.34
C ALA A 180 12.21 14.94 20.30
N VAL A 181 13.24 15.70 19.95
CA VAL A 181 14.31 15.35 19.01
C VAL A 181 15.61 15.97 19.52
N ASP A 182 16.39 15.19 20.27
CA ASP A 182 17.82 15.42 20.51
C ASP A 182 18.61 14.21 19.96
#